data_AF-A0A4R4NZU0-F1
#
_entry.id   AF-A0A4R4NZU0-F1
#
_cell.length_a   1.000
_cell.length_b   1.000
_cell.length_c   1.000
_cell.angle_alpha   90.00
_cell.angle_beta   90.00
_cell.angle_gamma   90.00
#
_symmetry.space_group_name_H-M   'P 1'
#
loop_
_entity.id
_entity.type
_entity.pdbx_description
1 polymer ?
#
loop_
_entity_poly.entity_id
_entity_poly.type
_entity_poly.pdbx_seq_one_letter_code
_entity_poly.pdbx_strand_id
1 'polypeptide(L)' 'MSALDPEHVNYHSHLLIVECKDRYGWGVHNGHQSLDAHCQWGAGTSVYGRDDAWTAQYRFDHDTALAIARSAAPHVIVNG' A
#
# COMPACT_ATOMS: atom_id res chain seq x y z
N MET A 1 -3.43 20.29 12.49
CA MET A 1 -4.74 20.20 11.80
C MET A 1 -4.55 20.74 10.39
N SER A 2 -4.77 19.91 9.37
CA SER A 2 -4.79 20.39 7.97
C SER A 2 -6.18 20.94 7.69
N ALA A 3 -6.24 22.14 7.11
CA ALA A 3 -7.46 22.92 6.85
C ALA A 3 -7.89 22.76 5.38
N LEU A 4 -8.17 21.52 4.96
CA LEU A 4 -8.69 21.24 3.62
C LEU A 4 -10.08 20.61 3.72
N ASP A 5 -10.91 20.93 2.74
CA ASP A 5 -12.29 20.47 2.60
C ASP A 5 -12.34 18.93 2.44
N PRO A 6 -13.26 18.20 3.10
CA PRO A 6 -13.34 16.74 2.99
C PRO A 6 -13.56 16.21 1.57
N GLU A 7 -14.14 17.01 0.68
CA GLU A 7 -14.37 16.65 -0.74
C GLU A 7 -13.24 17.16 -1.66
N HIS A 8 -12.19 17.77 -1.09
CA HIS A 8 -11.07 18.28 -1.86
C HIS A 8 -10.26 17.11 -2.42
N VAL A 9 -9.99 17.14 -3.73
CA VAL A 9 -9.13 16.18 -4.45
C VAL A 9 -7.73 15.97 -3.83
N ASN A 10 -7.30 16.87 -2.93
CA ASN A 10 -6.01 16.81 -2.23
C ASN A 10 -6.12 16.25 -0.79
N TYR A 11 -7.33 15.87 -0.33
CA TYR A 11 -7.56 15.30 1.00
C TYR A 11 -7.31 13.78 1.04
N HIS A 12 -7.41 13.08 -0.09
CA HIS A 12 -7.00 11.69 -0.20
C HIS A 12 -5.49 11.61 -0.44
N SER A 13 -4.75 11.49 0.65
CA SER A 13 -3.31 11.27 0.70
C SER A 13 -2.80 10.33 -0.41
N HIS A 14 -2.15 10.91 -1.42
CA HIS A 14 -1.50 10.27 -2.57
C HIS A 14 -0.26 9.42 -2.21
N LEU A 15 -0.10 9.05 -0.94
CA LEU A 15 1.10 8.41 -0.46
C LEU A 15 0.92 6.88 -0.52
N LEU A 16 1.52 6.27 -1.55
CA LEU A 16 1.77 4.83 -1.58
C LEU A 16 3.16 4.58 -1.00
N ILE A 17 3.23 3.79 0.05
CA ILE A 17 4.47 3.40 0.70
C ILE A 17 4.76 1.96 0.29
N VAL A 18 5.90 1.76 -0.37
CA VAL A 18 6.45 0.44 -0.65
C VAL A 18 7.49 0.15 0.44
N GLU A 19 7.21 -0.80 1.31
CA GLU A 19 8.05 -1.08 2.48
C GLU A 19 8.37 -2.57 2.56
N CYS A 20 9.64 -2.89 2.84
CA CYS A 20 10.06 -4.23 3.21
C CYS A 20 9.71 -4.50 4.67
N LYS A 21 8.92 -5.55 4.93
CA LYS A 21 8.61 -6.03 6.28
C LYS A 21 9.35 -7.34 6.53
N ASP A 22 10.66 -7.26 6.73
CA ASP A 22 11.57 -8.35 7.11
C ASP A 22 11.22 -9.70 6.46
N ARG A 23 10.86 -10.71 7.28
CA ARG A 23 10.62 -12.10 6.86
C ARG A 23 9.46 -12.30 5.89
N TYR A 24 8.67 -11.25 5.65
CA TYR A 24 7.44 -11.31 4.87
C TYR A 24 7.56 -10.65 3.51
N GLY A 25 8.71 -10.06 3.16
CA GLY A 25 8.89 -9.40 1.86
C GLY A 25 8.31 -7.99 1.81
N TRP A 26 8.00 -7.53 0.60
CA TRP A 26 7.60 -6.15 0.31
C TRP A 26 6.09 -6.01 0.25
N GLY A 27 5.57 -4.87 0.70
CA GLY A 27 4.15 -4.57 0.61
C GLY A 27 3.90 -3.10 0.25
N VAL A 28 2.82 -2.86 -0.48
CA VAL A 28 2.35 -1.52 -0.81
C VAL A 28 1.23 -1.15 0.15
N HIS A 29 1.34 0.00 0.82
CA HIS A 29 0.33 0.45 1.77
C HIS A 29 0.12 1.96 1.74
N ASN A 30 -1.07 2.40 2.16
CA ASN A 30 -1.41 3.79 2.38
C ASN A 30 -2.10 3.89 3.74
N GLY A 31 -1.37 4.39 4.74
CA GLY A 31 -1.82 4.40 6.13
C GLY A 31 -2.18 2.99 6.63
N HIS A 32 -3.47 2.75 6.84
CA HIS A 32 -4.01 1.49 7.35
C HIS A 32 -4.52 0.53 6.28
N GLN A 33 -4.25 0.77 5.00
CA GLN A 33 -4.69 -0.09 3.89
C GLN A 33 -3.48 -0.70 3.19
N SER A 34 -3.65 -1.92 2.67
CA SER A 34 -2.64 -2.62 1.86
C SER A 34 -3.20 -2.95 0.50
N LEU A 35 -2.36 -2.90 -0.52
CA LEU A 35 -2.73 -3.14 -1.90
C LEU A 35 -2.40 -4.59 -2.27
N ASP A 36 -3.33 -5.29 -2.93
CA ASP A 36 -3.12 -6.65 -3.42
C ASP A 36 -2.59 -6.70 -4.87
N ALA A 37 -2.36 -7.91 -5.38
CA ALA A 37 -1.88 -8.14 -6.74
C ALA A 37 -2.84 -7.63 -7.84
N HIS A 38 -4.10 -7.40 -7.51
CA HIS A 38 -5.13 -6.88 -8.41
C HIS A 38 -5.34 -5.37 -8.27
N CYS A 39 -4.41 -4.68 -7.60
CA CYS A 39 -4.49 -3.26 -7.29
C CYS A 39 -5.75 -2.90 -6.47
N GLN A 40 -6.29 -3.85 -5.70
CA GLN A 40 -7.41 -3.62 -4.81
C GLN A 40 -6.92 -3.30 -3.40
N TRP A 41 -7.59 -2.34 -2.77
CA TRP A 41 -7.29 -1.95 -1.40
C TRP A 41 -7.98 -2.87 -0.41
N GLY A 42 -7.19 -3.54 0.42
CA GLY A 42 -7.64 -4.29 1.58
C GLY A 42 -7.35 -3.57 2.89
N ALA A 43 -8.04 -4.00 3.95
CA ALA A 43 -7.69 -3.59 5.31
C ALA A 43 -6.25 -4.04 5.61
N GLY A 44 -5.39 -3.09 5.94
CA GLY A 44 -4.05 -3.36 6.44
C GLY A 44 -4.18 -4.00 7.82
N THR A 45 -3.69 -5.23 7.96
CA THR A 45 -3.79 -5.91 9.26
C THR A 45 -2.72 -5.40 10.22
N SER A 46 -3.17 -5.17 11.45
CA SER A 46 -2.32 -5.12 12.64
C SER A 46 -1.33 -6.29 12.64
N VAL A 47 -0.15 -6.09 13.23
CA VAL A 47 0.93 -7.10 13.29
C VAL A 47 0.45 -8.45 13.84
N TYR A 48 -0.64 -8.47 14.62
CA TYR A 48 -1.26 -9.66 15.21
C TYR A 48 -2.34 -10.34 14.34
N GLY A 49 -2.79 -9.71 13.26
CA GLY A 49 -3.80 -10.25 12.33
C GLY A 49 -3.22 -10.74 11.00
N ARG A 50 -1.89 -10.84 10.90
CA ARG A 50 -1.19 -11.30 9.70
C ARG A 50 -1.01 -12.81 9.78
N ASP A 51 -2.00 -13.53 9.25
CA ASP A 51 -1.84 -14.96 8.98
C ASP A 51 -1.09 -15.18 7.65
N ASP A 52 -0.81 -16.44 7.34
CA ASP A 52 -0.10 -16.83 6.12
C ASP A 52 -0.91 -16.46 4.86
N ALA A 53 -2.24 -16.52 4.94
CA ALA A 53 -3.14 -16.15 3.86
C ALA A 53 -3.09 -14.65 3.54
N TRP A 54 -3.13 -13.79 4.57
CA TRP A 54 -2.97 -12.35 4.43
C TRP A 54 -1.58 -12.02 3.87
N THR A 55 -0.54 -12.69 4.37
CA THR A 55 0.82 -12.52 3.86
C THR A 55 0.88 -12.86 2.37
N ALA A 56 0.32 -13.99 1.95
CA ALA A 56 0.29 -14.39 0.54
C ALA A 56 -0.48 -13.39 -0.35
N GLN A 57 -1.47 -12.70 0.21
CA GLN A 57 -2.30 -11.75 -0.54
C GLN A 57 -1.66 -10.35 -0.69
N TYR A 58 -0.94 -9.87 0.33
CA TYR A 58 -0.47 -8.48 0.40
C TYR A 58 1.06 -8.34 0.47
N ARG A 59 1.79 -9.42 0.26
CA ARG A 59 3.25 -9.41 0.23
C ARG A 59 3.80 -10.03 -1.03
N PHE A 60 4.82 -9.36 -1.54
CA PHE A 60 5.40 -9.62 -2.84
C PHE A 60 6.92 -9.49 -2.77
N ASP A 61 7.59 -9.93 -3.83
CA ASP A 61 8.94 -9.46 -4.09
C ASP A 61 8.94 -7.94 -4.38
N HIS A 62 10.13 -7.35 -4.34
CA HIS A 62 10.31 -5.91 -4.51
C HIS A 62 9.77 -5.39 -5.85
N ASP A 63 10.05 -6.09 -6.94
CA ASP A 63 9.72 -5.64 -8.29
C ASP A 63 8.21 -5.72 -8.54
N THR A 64 7.57 -6.77 -8.04
CA THR A 64 6.12 -6.93 -8.05
C THR A 64 5.45 -5.84 -7.21
N ALA A 65 5.94 -5.56 -6.00
CA ALA A 65 5.39 -4.48 -5.18
C ALA A 65 5.50 -3.11 -5.87
N LEU A 66 6.63 -2.83 -6.54
CA LEU A 66 6.81 -1.62 -7.34
C LEU A 66 5.86 -1.56 -8.54
N ALA A 67 5.67 -2.67 -9.26
CA ALA A 67 4.76 -2.75 -10.39
C ALA A 67 3.32 -2.47 -9.96
N ILE A 68 2.86 -3.10 -8.87
CA ILE A 68 1.52 -2.90 -8.32
C ILE A 68 1.34 -1.42 -7.90
N ALA A 69 2.32 -0.82 -7.20
CA ALA A 69 2.27 0.58 -6.81
C ALA A 69 2.13 1.53 -8.01
N ARG A 70 2.90 1.27 -9.09
CA ARG A 70 2.83 2.04 -10.34
C ARG A 70 1.48 1.86 -11.06
N SER A 71 0.93 0.66 -11.06
CA SER A 71 -0.37 0.36 -11.67
C SER A 71 -1.54 1.02 -10.93
N ALA A 72 -1.54 0.98 -9.60
CA ALA A 72 -2.59 1.58 -8.80
C ALA A 72 -2.54 3.12 -8.77
N ALA A 73 -1.40 3.71 -9.11
CA ALA A 73 -1.28 5.13 -9.22
C ALA A 73 -0.40 5.55 -10.41
N PRO A 74 -1.00 5.78 -11.58
CA PRO A 74 -0.26 6.20 -12.78
C PRO A 74 0.45 7.57 -12.64
N HIS A 75 0.21 8.29 -11.54
CA HIS A 75 0.82 9.60 -11.24
C HIS A 75 1.67 9.63 -9.95
N VAL A 76 1.97 8.49 -9.31
CA VAL A 76 2.73 8.48 -8.04
C VAL A 76 4.24 8.59 -8.26
N ILE A 77 4.86 9.47 -7.49
CA ILE A 77 6.31 9.58 -7.31
C ILE A 77 6.74 8.46 -6.36
N VAL A 78 7.40 7.44 -6.90
CA VAL A 78 8.07 6.41 -6.10
C VAL A 78 9.42 6.97 -5.66
N ASN A 79 9.56 7.37 -4.40
CA ASN A 79 10.89 7.60 -3.81
C ASN A 79 11.50 6.23 -3.52
N GLY A 80 12.46 5.84 -4.37
CA GLY A 80 13.31 4.65 -4.19
C GLY A 80 14.49 4.93 -3.27
#